data_AF-A0A940T6B3-F1
#
_entry.id   AF-A0A940T6B3-F1
#
_cell.length_a   1.000
_cell.length_b   1.000
_cell.length_c   1.000
_cell.angle_alpha   90.00
_cell.angle_beta   90.00
_cell.angle_gamma   90.00
#
_symmetry.space_group_name_H-M   'P 1'
#
loop_
_entity.id
_entity.type
_entity.pdbx_description
1 polymer ?
#
loop_
_entity_poly.entity_id
_entity_poly.type
_entity_poly.pdbx_seq_one_letter_code
_entity_poly.pdbx_strand_id
1 'polypeptide(L)' 'MLPDTPCVWLSHWKKCKAPIKKMILFRHAAGITNQSVISKSEESTVVYDLQGRRVEKPAVRGIYIVNGRKVER' A
#
# COMPACT_ATOMS: atom_id res chain seq x y z
N MET A 1 5.46 -8.09 15.04
CA MET A 1 4.30 -7.35 15.57
C MET A 1 4.80 -5.97 15.92
N LEU A 2 4.37 -4.92 15.20
CA LEU A 2 4.93 -3.59 15.39
C LEU A 2 4.36 -2.95 16.66
N PRO A 3 5.20 -2.58 17.65
CA PRO A 3 4.74 -1.97 18.89
C PRO A 3 4.27 -0.52 18.68
N ASP A 4 4.66 0.15 17.59
CA ASP A 4 4.57 1.61 17.51
C ASP A 4 3.79 2.16 16.32
N THR A 5 2.67 1.54 15.96
CA THR A 5 1.59 2.22 15.23
C THR A 5 0.26 1.49 15.47
N PRO A 6 -0.70 2.10 16.18
CA PRO A 6 -1.98 1.45 16.44
C PRO A 6 -2.79 1.31 15.14
N CYS A 7 -3.40 0.15 14.93
CA CYS A 7 -4.37 -0.09 13.87
C CYS A 7 -5.78 -0.24 14.45
N VAL A 8 -6.78 0.33 13.77
CA VAL A 8 -8.19 0.22 14.17
C VAL A 8 -8.90 -0.69 13.18
N TRP A 9 -9.57 -1.73 13.68
CA TRP A 9 -10.35 -2.63 12.83
C TRP A 9 -11.52 -1.89 12.18
N LEU A 10 -11.72 -2.10 10.87
CA LEU A 10 -12.69 -1.36 10.06
C LEU A 10 -14.13 -1.44 10.60
N SER A 11 -14.57 -2.62 11.02
CA SER A 11 -15.92 -2.78 11.56
C SER A 11 -16.11 -2.06 12.90
N HIS A 12 -15.06 -1.99 13.72
CA HIS A 12 -15.08 -1.22 14.98
C HIS A 12 -15.09 0.29 14.69
N TRP A 13 -14.31 0.75 13.70
CA TRP A 13 -14.35 2.15 13.24
C TRP A 13 -15.75 2.57 12.77
N LYS A 14 -16.41 1.73 11.96
CA LYS A 14 -17.77 2.01 11.47
C LYS A 14 -18.78 2.13 12.60
N LYS A 15 -18.70 1.26 13.62
CA LYS A 15 -19.61 1.26 14.77
C LYS A 15 -19.33 2.41 15.77
N CYS A 16 -18.06 2.73 16.01
CA CYS A 16 -17.62 3.57 17.13
C CYS A 16 -16.76 4.77 16.67
N LYS A 17 -17.11 5.39 15.53
CA LYS A 17 -16.30 6.44 14.90
C LYS A 17 -16.02 7.64 15.82
N ALA A 18 -17.03 8.13 16.53
CA ALA A 18 -16.92 9.32 17.39
C ALA A 18 -15.94 9.15 18.57
N PRO A 19 -16.03 8.09 19.40
CA PRO A 19 -15.06 7.89 20.48
C PRO A 19 -13.64 7.62 19.95
N ILE A 20 -13.49 6.87 18.85
CA ILE A 20 -12.17 6.59 18.28
C ILE A 20 -11.49 7.87 17.79
N LYS A 21 -12.25 8.80 17.18
CA LYS A 21 -11.71 10.13 16.81
C LYS A 21 -11.18 10.91 18.01
N LYS A 22 -11.89 10.87 19.15
CA LYS A 22 -11.44 11.53 20.38
C LYS A 22 -10.15 10.93 20.91
N MET A 23 -10.03 9.60 20.85
CA MET A 23 -8.80 8.90 21.26
C MET A 23 -7.62 9.24 20.36
N ILE A 24 -7.83 9.32 19.04
CA ILE A 24 -6.81 9.76 18.08
C ILE A 24 -6.39 11.20 18.41
N LEU A 25 -7.34 12.11 18.66
CA LEU A 25 -7.03 13.50 19.02
C LEU A 25 -6.22 13.58 20.32
N PHE A 26 -6.61 12.84 21.35
CA PHE A 26 -5.88 12.78 22.61
C PHE A 26 -4.45 12.24 22.42
N ARG A 27 -4.28 11.21 21.60
CA ARG A 27 -2.97 10.66 21.24
C ARG A 27 -2.07 11.71 20.57
N HIS A 28 -2.62 12.49 19.63
CA HIS A 28 -1.89 13.61 19.01
C HIS A 28 -1.57 14.72 20.01
N ALA A 29 -2.51 15.08 20.88
CA ALA A 29 -2.30 16.09 21.93
C ALA A 29 -1.21 15.68 22.94
N ALA A 30 -1.08 14.39 23.21
CA ALA A 30 -0.01 13.81 24.02
C ALA A 30 1.34 13.71 23.30
N GLY A 31 1.45 14.20 22.05
CA GLY A 31 2.69 14.14 21.25
C GLY A 31 3.00 12.75 20.67
N ILE A 32 2.11 11.78 20.80
CA ILE A 32 2.31 10.41 20.33
C ILE A 32 1.96 10.35 18.83
N THR A 33 2.92 10.69 17.98
CA THR A 33 2.76 10.68 16.53
C THR A 33 3.22 9.35 15.91
N ASN A 34 2.79 9.11 14.67
CA ASN A 34 3.19 7.93 13.91
C ASN A 34 4.70 8.01 13.59
N GLN A 35 5.45 6.96 13.92
CA GLN A 35 6.89 6.87 13.67
C GLN A 35 7.24 6.08 12.39
N SER A 36 6.24 5.61 11.64
CA SER A 36 6.45 4.83 10.43
C SER A 36 6.72 5.73 9.23
N VAL A 37 7.80 5.45 8.52
CA VAL A 37 8.14 6.12 7.25
C VAL A 37 7.47 5.34 6.11
N ILE A 38 6.65 6.02 5.31
CA ILE A 38 6.11 5.43 4.07
C ILE A 38 7.23 5.50 3.02
N SER A 39 8.00 4.42 2.88
CA SER A 39 8.95 4.27 1.79
C SER A 39 8.17 4.05 0.49
N LYS A 40 8.03 5.10 -0.32
CA LYS A 40 7.55 4.97 -1.69
C LYS A 40 8.64 4.26 -2.49
N SER A 41 8.44 3.00 -2.85
CA SER A 41 9.38 2.30 -3.72
C SER A 41 9.47 3.06 -5.04
N GLU A 42 10.66 3.45 -5.46
CA GLU A 42 10.89 3.94 -6.82
C GLU A 42 10.41 2.85 -7.78
N GLU A 43 9.42 3.19 -8.61
CA GLU A 43 8.71 2.23 -9.43
C GLU A 43 9.59 1.84 -10.62
N SER A 44 10.51 0.89 -10.42
CA SER A 44 11.19 0.26 -11.54
C SER A 44 10.12 -0.43 -12.39
N THR A 45 9.94 -0.01 -13.64
CA THR A 45 8.96 -0.63 -14.53
C THR A 45 9.37 -2.08 -14.77
N VAL A 46 8.65 -3.03 -14.18
CA VAL A 46 8.89 -4.46 -14.40
C VAL A 46 7.81 -5.00 -15.32
N VAL A 47 8.24 -5.62 -16.42
CA VAL A 47 7.37 -6.23 -17.43
C VAL A 47 7.48 -7.75 -17.30
N TYR A 48 6.34 -8.42 -17.27
CA TYR A 48 6.23 -9.88 -17.30
C TYR A 48 5.43 -10.34 -18.50
N ASP A 49 5.74 -11.52 -19.02
CA ASP A 49 4.86 -12.24 -19.95
C ASP A 49 3.70 -12.93 -19.19
N LEU A 50 2.77 -13.54 -19.94
CA LEU A 50 1.66 -14.31 -19.36
C LEU A 50 2.10 -15.64 -18.72
N GLN A 51 3.35 -16.04 -18.90
CA GLN A 51 3.96 -17.22 -18.29
C GLN A 51 4.68 -16.86 -16.97
N GLY A 52 4.68 -15.58 -16.58
CA GLY A 52 5.29 -15.06 -15.36
C GLY A 52 6.79 -14.76 -15.46
N ARG A 53 7.40 -14.81 -16.66
CA ARG A 53 8.82 -14.50 -16.85
C ARG A 53 9.03 -12.99 -16.99
N ARG A 54 10.09 -12.47 -16.39
CA ARG A 54 10.49 -11.05 -16.52
C ARG A 54 11.10 -10.81 -17.90
N VAL A 55 10.64 -9.77 -18.58
CA VAL A 55 11.11 -9.38 -19.92
C VAL A 55 11.63 -7.94 -19.87
N GLU A 56 12.85 -7.68 -20.34
CA GLU A 56 13.41 -6.32 -20.33
C GLU A 56 12.77 -5.44 -21.41
N LYS A 57 12.58 -5.98 -22.62
CA LYS A 57 11.92 -5.31 -23.74
C LYS A 57 11.05 -6.33 -24.49
N PRO A 58 9.72 -6.13 -24.58
CA PRO A 58 8.86 -7.02 -25.35
C PRO A 58 9.19 -6.88 -26.84
N ALA A 59 9.91 -7.87 -27.41
CA ALA A 59 10.30 -7.87 -28.82
C ALA A 59 9.15 -8.28 -29.76
N VAL A 60 8.14 -8.97 -29.22
CA VAL A 60 6.99 -9.50 -29.95
C VAL A 60 5.72 -8.80 -29.49
N ARG A 61 4.84 -8.47 -30.43
CA ARG A 61 3.54 -7.89 -30.09
C ARG A 61 2.70 -8.90 -29.31
N GLY A 62 2.13 -8.50 -28.18
CA GLY A 62 1.40 -9.39 -27.30
C GLY A 62 0.94 -8.73 -26.01
N ILE A 63 0.45 -9.57 -25.10
CA ILE A 63 -0.08 -9.15 -23.81
C ILE A 63 1.00 -9.31 -22.74
N TYR A 64 1.22 -8.25 -21.96
CA TYR A 64 2.21 -8.18 -20.90
C TYR A 64 1.61 -7.68 -19.60
N ILE A 65 2.21 -8.06 -18.48
CA ILE A 65 1.90 -7.53 -17.15
C ILE A 65 2.96 -6.50 -16.81
N VAL A 66 2.59 -5.22 -16.76
CA VAL A 66 3.46 -4.09 -16.42
C VAL A 66 2.98 -3.50 -15.11
N ASN A 67 3.82 -3.55 -14.06
CA ASN A 67 3.48 -3.05 -12.72
C ASN A 67 2.09 -3.57 -12.22
N GLY A 68 1.81 -4.86 -12.47
CA GLY A 68 0.55 -5.50 -12.08
C GLY A 68 -0.66 -5.19 -12.97
N ARG A 69 -0.49 -4.42 -14.05
CA ARG A 69 -1.54 -4.14 -15.04
C ARG A 69 -1.31 -4.90 -16.33
N LYS A 70 -2.37 -5.49 -16.88
CA LYS A 70 -2.35 -6.12 -18.20
C LYS A 70 -2.33 -5.04 -19.29
N VAL A 71 -1.34 -5.08 -20.19
CA VAL A 71 -1.13 -4.10 -21.27
C VAL A 71 -0.83 -4.86 -22.56
N GLU A 72 -1.44 -4.45 -23.67
CA GLU A 72 -1.05 -4.90 -25.01
C GLU A 72 0.09 -4.00 -25.52
N ARG A 73 1.22 -4.58 -25.91
CA ARG A 73 2.37 -3.88 -26.49
C ARG A 73 2.85 -4.60 -27.74
#